data_AF-A0A934APZ0-F1
#
_entry.id   AF-A0A934APZ0-F1
#
_cell.length_a   1.000
_cell.length_b   1.000
_cell.length_c   1.000
_cell.angle_alpha   90.00
_cell.angle_beta   90.00
_cell.angle_gamma   90.00
#
_symmetry.space_group_name_H-M   'P 1'
#
loop_
_entity.id
_entity.type
_entity.pdbx_description
1 polymer ?
#
loop_
_entity_poly.entity_id
_entity_poly.type
_entity_poly.pdbx_seq_one_letter_code
_entity_poly.pdbx_strand_id
1 'polypeptide(L)'
;MKTLLIPMTIFLLISVAFAQSPNEAWPSGSAADTYYTAEQQYKDSDKKLNMIYKKLLNASYANTTPEIAIRHLVEAQKTWIKFRDTTCAMEGELRGGWPTWKSAKEMICKSEMTIQRIKDLENLFFDCCQAPPPQQK
;
A
#
# COMPACT_ATOMS: atom_id res chain seq x y z
N MET A 1 69.63 22.62 23.39
CA MET A 1 68.36 22.90 24.10
C MET A 1 67.70 24.12 23.46
N LYS A 2 66.66 23.91 22.63
CA LYS A 2 65.70 24.94 22.22
C LYS A 2 64.34 24.24 22.12
N THR A 3 63.53 24.36 23.16
CA THR A 3 62.14 23.92 23.18
C THR A 3 61.32 24.91 22.35
N LEU A 4 60.83 24.48 21.19
CA LEU A 4 59.83 25.21 20.42
C LEU A 4 58.44 24.74 20.88
N LEU A 5 57.77 25.58 21.64
CA LEU A 5 56.36 25.45 22.00
C LEU A 5 55.51 25.83 20.77
N ILE A 6 54.82 24.86 20.18
CA ILE A 6 53.83 25.10 19.12
C ILE A 6 52.48 25.30 19.82
N PRO A 7 51.80 26.44 19.66
CA PRO A 7 50.48 26.66 20.24
C PRO A 7 49.47 25.74 19.55
N MET A 8 48.82 24.91 20.35
CA MET A 8 47.71 24.03 19.97
C MET A 8 46.48 24.90 19.63
N THR A 9 46.37 25.31 18.37
CA THR A 9 45.15 25.92 17.83
C THR A 9 44.08 24.84 17.70
N ILE A 10 43.12 24.88 18.63
CA ILE A 10 41.90 24.07 18.63
C ILE A 10 41.08 24.48 17.39
N PHE A 11 41.06 23.61 16.38
CA PHE A 11 40.14 23.72 15.25
C PHE A 11 38.75 23.32 15.74
N LEU A 12 37.90 24.31 16.00
CA LEU A 12 36.50 24.10 16.39
C LEU A 12 35.78 23.47 15.19
N LEU A 13 35.53 22.16 15.24
CA LEU A 13 34.63 21.49 14.31
C LEU A 13 33.22 22.02 14.57
N ILE A 14 32.73 22.87 13.67
CA ILE A 14 31.32 23.29 13.67
C ILE A 14 30.51 22.07 13.28
N SER A 15 29.97 21.38 14.27
CA SER A 15 28.97 20.33 14.09
C SER A 15 27.71 20.97 13.49
N VAL A 16 27.47 20.79 12.20
CA VAL A 16 26.15 21.05 11.62
C VAL A 16 25.21 19.96 12.12
N ALA A 17 24.49 20.25 13.20
CA ALA A 17 23.39 19.40 13.63
C ALA A 17 22.21 19.66 12.68
N PHE A 18 21.97 18.75 11.74
CA PHE A 18 20.68 18.71 11.04
C PHE A 18 19.63 18.25 12.04
N ALA A 19 18.99 19.21 12.72
CA ALA A 19 17.78 18.94 13.48
C ALA A 19 16.64 18.74 12.47
N GLN A 20 16.41 17.50 12.00
CA GLN A 20 15.17 17.16 11.32
C GLN A 20 14.06 17.19 12.37
N SER A 21 13.23 18.24 12.31
CA SER A 21 12.02 18.33 13.13
C SER A 21 11.13 17.12 12.87
N PRO A 22 10.60 16.44 13.91
CA PRO A 22 9.66 15.32 13.75
C PRO A 22 8.39 15.65 12.95
N ASN A 23 8.14 16.94 12.68
CA ASN A 23 6.93 17.46 12.04
C ASN A 23 7.20 18.18 10.71
N GLU A 24 8.40 18.07 10.13
CA GLU A 24 8.63 18.57 8.77
C GLU A 24 7.93 17.64 7.77
N ALA A 25 6.73 18.06 7.34
CA ALA A 25 6.10 17.46 6.18
C ALA A 25 7.09 17.48 5.01
N TRP A 26 7.26 16.33 4.35
CA TRP A 26 8.12 16.22 3.17
C TRP A 26 7.72 17.28 2.13
N PRO A 27 8.68 17.84 1.36
CA PRO A 27 8.34 18.78 0.32
C PRO A 27 7.28 18.19 -0.61
N SER A 28 6.20 18.94 -0.84
CA SER A 28 5.10 18.46 -1.68
C SER A 28 5.60 18.06 -3.06
N GLY A 29 5.19 16.88 -3.53
CA GLY A 29 5.63 16.32 -4.81
C GLY A 29 7.03 15.69 -4.80
N SER A 30 7.71 15.66 -3.65
CA SER A 30 8.92 14.83 -3.50
C SER A 30 8.58 13.33 -3.57
N ALA A 31 9.58 12.50 -3.83
CA ALA A 31 9.40 11.04 -3.81
C ALA A 31 8.91 10.53 -2.45
N ALA A 32 9.36 11.14 -1.35
CA ALA A 32 8.96 10.77 0.00
C ALA A 32 7.51 11.18 0.31
N ASP A 33 7.12 12.41 -0.05
CA ASP A 33 5.73 12.87 0.05
C ASP A 33 4.77 12.00 -0.79
N THR A 34 5.19 11.69 -2.03
CA THR A 34 4.42 10.84 -2.94
C THR A 34 4.27 9.42 -2.38
N TYR A 35 5.36 8.82 -1.89
CA TYR A 35 5.31 7.50 -1.27
C TYR A 35 4.37 7.50 -0.06
N TYR A 36 4.51 8.48 0.84
CA TYR A 36 3.71 8.55 2.05
C TYR A 36 2.21 8.67 1.73
N THR A 37 1.86 9.56 0.80
CA THR A 37 0.47 9.74 0.36
C THR A 37 -0.09 8.47 -0.28
N ALA A 38 0.68 7.84 -1.17
CA ALA A 38 0.28 6.59 -1.80
C ALA A 38 0.15 5.44 -0.79
N GLU A 39 1.00 5.39 0.22
CA GLU A 39 0.96 4.38 1.29
C GLU A 39 -0.31 4.53 2.14
N GLN A 40 -0.71 5.75 2.48
CA GLN A 40 -1.97 5.98 3.20
C GLN A 40 -3.17 5.56 2.36
N GLN A 41 -3.20 5.95 1.09
CA GLN A 41 -4.28 5.54 0.18
C GLN A 41 -4.33 4.02 -0.02
N TYR A 42 -3.17 3.37 -0.10
CA TYR A 42 -3.08 1.92 -0.15
C TYR A 42 -3.61 1.29 1.15
N LYS A 43 -3.24 1.78 2.34
CA LYS A 43 -3.75 1.28 3.61
C LYS A 43 -5.28 1.41 3.70
N ASP A 44 -5.83 2.53 3.27
CA ASP A 44 -7.28 2.76 3.35
C ASP A 44 -8.06 1.92 2.32
N SER A 45 -7.54 1.80 1.09
CA SER A 45 -8.11 0.91 0.09
C SER A 45 -7.98 -0.56 0.49
N ASP A 46 -6.87 -0.99 1.11
CA ASP A 46 -6.70 -2.37 1.59
C ASP A 46 -7.67 -2.70 2.74
N LYS A 47 -7.91 -1.75 3.68
CA LYS A 47 -8.98 -1.90 4.69
C LYS A 47 -10.34 -2.08 4.01
N LYS A 48 -10.68 -1.25 3.02
CA LYS A 48 -11.96 -1.34 2.30
C LYS A 48 -12.07 -2.66 1.52
N LEU A 49 -11.00 -3.09 0.85
CA LEU A 49 -10.90 -4.37 0.15
C LEU A 49 -11.22 -5.54 1.09
N ASN A 50 -10.57 -5.58 2.26
CA ASN A 50 -10.79 -6.61 3.26
C ASN A 50 -12.23 -6.61 3.79
N MET A 51 -12.83 -5.42 3.96
CA MET A 51 -14.22 -5.28 4.38
C MET A 51 -15.19 -5.89 3.34
N ILE A 52 -15.07 -5.51 2.05
CA ILE A 52 -15.96 -6.04 1.01
C ILE A 52 -15.74 -7.54 0.78
N TYR A 53 -14.49 -8.01 0.84
CA TYR A 53 -14.16 -9.43 0.74
C TYR A 53 -14.84 -10.26 1.83
N LYS A 54 -14.78 -9.80 3.10
CA LYS A 54 -15.47 -10.46 4.22
C LYS A 54 -16.99 -10.44 4.04
N LYS A 55 -17.54 -9.31 3.57
CA LYS A 55 -18.98 -9.18 3.29
C LYS A 55 -19.44 -10.17 2.23
N LEU A 56 -18.66 -10.32 1.16
CA LEU A 56 -18.91 -11.27 0.09
C LEU A 56 -18.87 -12.71 0.60
N LEU A 57 -17.83 -13.10 1.34
CA LEU A 57 -17.76 -14.44 1.94
C LEU A 57 -18.98 -14.75 2.81
N ASN A 58 -19.32 -13.84 3.73
CA ASN A 58 -20.44 -14.04 4.65
C ASN A 58 -21.77 -14.21 3.89
N ALA A 59 -22.01 -13.40 2.86
CA ALA A 59 -23.22 -13.50 2.06
C ALA A 59 -23.24 -14.76 1.17
N SER A 60 -22.09 -15.19 0.64
CA SER A 60 -21.98 -16.46 -0.09
C SER A 60 -22.35 -17.65 0.81
N TYR A 61 -21.85 -17.68 2.05
CA TYR A 61 -22.24 -18.70 3.02
C TYR A 61 -23.74 -18.66 3.36
N ALA A 62 -24.35 -17.47 3.46
CA ALA A 62 -25.77 -17.32 3.76
C ALA A 62 -26.69 -17.73 2.61
N ASN A 63 -26.27 -17.53 1.35
CA ASN A 63 -27.12 -17.72 0.16
C ASN A 63 -26.99 -19.11 -0.47
N THR A 64 -26.54 -20.12 0.27
CA THR A 64 -26.35 -21.50 -0.26
C THR A 64 -25.39 -21.55 -1.45
N THR A 65 -24.45 -20.60 -1.55
CA THR A 65 -23.43 -20.63 -2.60
C THR A 65 -22.62 -21.92 -2.46
N PRO A 66 -22.37 -22.67 -3.56
CA PRO A 66 -21.58 -23.89 -3.48
C PRO A 66 -20.22 -23.66 -2.81
N GLU A 67 -19.84 -24.52 -1.87
CA GLU A 67 -18.58 -24.38 -1.13
C GLU A 67 -17.36 -24.25 -2.07
N ILE A 68 -17.40 -24.95 -3.21
CA ILE A 68 -16.37 -24.85 -4.25
C ILE A 68 -16.21 -23.42 -4.80
N ALA A 69 -17.31 -22.68 -4.99
CA ALA A 69 -17.24 -21.30 -5.46
C ALA A 69 -16.61 -20.38 -4.40
N ILE A 70 -16.88 -20.63 -3.12
CA ILE A 70 -16.23 -19.91 -2.02
C ILE A 70 -14.73 -20.22 -1.98
N ARG A 71 -14.32 -21.48 -2.14
CA ARG A 71 -12.90 -21.86 -2.25
C ARG A 71 -12.24 -21.16 -3.45
N HIS A 72 -12.90 -21.10 -4.60
CA HIS A 72 -12.40 -20.37 -5.76
C HIS A 72 -12.25 -18.87 -5.49
N LEU A 73 -13.18 -18.25 -4.77
CA LEU A 73 -13.06 -16.84 -4.39
C LEU A 73 -11.84 -16.60 -3.49
N VAL A 74 -11.61 -17.46 -2.50
CA VAL A 74 -10.45 -17.38 -1.59
C VAL A 74 -9.14 -17.50 -2.40
N GLU A 75 -9.03 -18.50 -3.26
CA GLU A 75 -7.83 -18.72 -4.07
C GLU A 75 -7.61 -17.62 -5.12
N ALA A 76 -8.69 -17.12 -5.73
CA ALA A 76 -8.64 -15.97 -6.64
C ALA A 76 -8.12 -14.73 -5.91
N GLN A 77 -8.56 -14.47 -4.68
CA GLN A 77 -8.11 -13.33 -3.90
C GLN A 77 -6.62 -13.43 -3.53
N LYS A 78 -6.15 -14.59 -3.08
CA LYS A 78 -4.71 -14.83 -2.79
C LYS A 78 -3.86 -14.66 -4.04
N THR A 79 -4.31 -15.23 -5.15
CA THR A 79 -3.60 -15.14 -6.44
C THR A 79 -3.55 -13.69 -6.93
N TRP A 80 -4.65 -12.96 -6.79
CA TRP A 80 -4.71 -11.54 -7.12
C TRP A 80 -3.73 -10.70 -6.28
N ILE A 81 -3.57 -10.97 -4.98
CA ILE A 81 -2.58 -10.27 -4.13
C ILE A 81 -1.17 -10.49 -4.69
N LYS A 82 -0.81 -11.74 -5.01
CA LYS A 82 0.49 -12.06 -5.61
C LYS A 82 0.67 -11.36 -6.97
N PHE A 83 -0.36 -11.39 -7.81
CA PHE A 83 -0.36 -10.69 -9.10
C PHE A 83 -0.12 -9.18 -8.93
N ARG A 84 -0.87 -8.53 -8.03
CA ARG A 84 -0.68 -7.11 -7.69
C ARG A 84 0.74 -6.83 -7.25
N ASP A 85 1.24 -7.55 -6.25
CA ASP A 85 2.54 -7.24 -5.65
C ASP A 85 3.69 -7.43 -6.66
N THR A 86 3.64 -8.51 -7.46
CA THR A 86 4.64 -8.74 -8.52
C THR A 86 4.54 -7.73 -9.67
N THR A 87 3.32 -7.33 -10.05
CA THR A 87 3.09 -6.31 -11.07
C THR A 87 3.61 -4.95 -10.62
N CYS A 88 3.31 -4.56 -9.38
CA CYS A 88 3.70 -3.26 -8.86
C CYS A 88 5.21 -3.16 -8.58
N ALA A 89 5.85 -4.25 -8.16
CA ALA A 89 7.31 -4.30 -8.07
C ALA A 89 7.95 -4.08 -9.46
N MET A 90 7.46 -4.77 -10.48
CA MET A 90 7.90 -4.57 -11.87
C MET A 90 7.65 -3.13 -12.35
N GLU A 91 6.48 -2.55 -12.09
CA GLU A 91 6.19 -1.15 -12.44
C GLU A 91 7.12 -0.17 -11.73
N GLY A 92 7.43 -0.42 -10.45
CA GLY A 92 8.43 0.34 -9.70
C GLY A 92 9.79 0.35 -10.40
N GLU A 93 10.26 -0.81 -10.85
CA GLU A 93 11.53 -0.95 -11.58
C GLU A 93 11.51 -0.23 -12.94
N LEU A 94 10.42 -0.35 -13.70
CA LEU A 94 10.31 0.23 -15.05
C LEU A 94 10.04 1.73 -15.05
N ARG A 95 9.33 2.26 -14.05
CA ARG A 95 8.76 3.62 -14.06
C ARG A 95 9.26 4.51 -12.94
N GLY A 96 10.00 3.97 -11.97
CA GLY A 96 10.57 4.74 -10.87
C GLY A 96 11.80 5.56 -11.26
N GLY A 97 12.62 5.07 -12.19
CA GLY A 97 13.91 5.71 -12.46
C GLY A 97 14.83 5.64 -11.23
N TRP A 98 14.97 6.74 -10.48
CA TRP A 98 15.76 6.79 -9.25
C TRP A 98 15.16 5.89 -8.14
N PRO A 99 15.98 5.28 -7.26
CA PRO A 99 15.50 4.33 -6.24
C PRO A 99 14.38 4.86 -5.35
N THR A 100 14.43 6.14 -4.97
CA THR A 100 13.40 6.78 -4.12
C THR A 100 12.04 6.84 -4.81
N TRP A 101 12.02 6.98 -6.14
CA TRP A 101 10.80 6.99 -6.94
C TRP A 101 10.29 5.59 -7.29
N LYS A 102 11.14 4.56 -7.25
CA LYS A 102 10.69 3.16 -7.44
C LYS A 102 9.64 2.76 -6.41
N SER A 103 9.94 2.98 -5.13
CA SER A 103 9.00 2.66 -4.04
C SER A 103 7.72 3.49 -4.12
N ALA A 104 7.83 4.78 -4.49
CA ALA A 104 6.65 5.63 -4.70
C ALA A 104 5.75 5.09 -5.81
N LYS A 105 6.34 4.66 -6.95
CA LYS A 105 5.60 4.08 -8.08
C LYS A 105 4.98 2.73 -7.76
N GLU A 106 5.71 1.85 -7.07
CA GLU A 106 5.16 0.59 -6.57
C GLU A 106 3.93 0.84 -5.69
N MET A 107 4.01 1.78 -4.76
CA MET A 107 2.92 2.04 -3.82
C MET A 107 1.69 2.66 -4.51
N ILE A 108 1.89 3.55 -5.49
CA ILE A 108 0.81 4.07 -6.34
C ILE A 108 0.09 2.92 -7.04
N CYS A 109 0.85 2.04 -7.71
CA CYS A 109 0.28 0.87 -8.39
C CYS A 109 -0.54 -0.01 -7.44
N LYS A 110 -0.02 -0.29 -6.23
CA LYS A 110 -0.72 -1.12 -5.24
C LYS A 110 -2.05 -0.49 -4.83
N SER A 111 -2.07 0.83 -4.61
CA SER A 111 -3.28 1.60 -4.32
C SER A 111 -4.31 1.49 -5.45
N GLU A 112 -3.90 1.79 -6.69
CA GLU A 112 -4.78 1.78 -7.87
C GLU A 112 -5.38 0.40 -8.15
N MET A 113 -4.55 -0.65 -8.16
CA MET A 113 -5.02 -2.02 -8.35
C MET A 113 -5.98 -2.45 -7.24
N THR A 114 -5.72 -2.04 -6.00
CA THR A 114 -6.59 -2.34 -4.86
C THR A 114 -7.95 -1.65 -4.99
N ILE A 115 -7.98 -0.39 -5.44
CA ILE A 115 -9.22 0.34 -5.75
C ILE A 115 -10.00 -0.36 -6.87
N GLN A 116 -9.33 -0.83 -7.92
CA GLN A 116 -10.01 -1.57 -8.98
C GLN A 116 -10.59 -2.88 -8.45
N ARG A 117 -9.84 -3.63 -7.65
CA ARG A 117 -10.31 -4.89 -7.08
C ARG A 117 -11.51 -4.71 -6.14
N ILE A 118 -11.58 -3.60 -5.41
CA ILE A 118 -12.77 -3.26 -4.63
C ILE A 118 -14.01 -3.22 -5.54
N LYS A 119 -13.93 -2.57 -6.70
CA LYS A 119 -15.04 -2.49 -7.66
C LYS A 119 -15.44 -3.87 -8.17
N ASP A 120 -14.44 -4.71 -8.49
CA ASP A 120 -14.70 -6.08 -8.94
C ASP A 120 -15.46 -6.90 -7.88
N LEU A 121 -15.07 -6.77 -6.60
CA LEU A 121 -15.74 -7.45 -5.48
C LEU A 121 -17.11 -6.85 -5.15
N GLU A 122 -17.29 -5.54 -5.29
CA GLU A 122 -18.59 -4.87 -5.14
C GLU A 122 -19.58 -5.35 -6.21
N ASN A 123 -19.14 -5.47 -7.46
CA ASN A 123 -19.95 -6.01 -8.55
C ASN A 123 -20.31 -7.49 -8.31
N LEU A 124 -19.33 -8.31 -7.92
CA LEU A 124 -19.59 -9.71 -7.59
C LEU A 124 -20.59 -9.85 -6.43
N PHE A 125 -20.50 -8.99 -5.42
CA PHE A 125 -21.44 -8.94 -4.31
C PHE A 125 -22.86 -8.59 -4.76
N PHE A 126 -23.01 -7.63 -5.69
CA PHE A 126 -24.29 -7.29 -6.30
C PHE A 126 -24.90 -8.49 -7.03
N ASP A 127 -24.11 -9.17 -7.85
CA ASP A 127 -24.58 -10.27 -8.70
C ASP A 127 -24.98 -11.53 -7.91
N CYS A 128 -24.17 -11.95 -6.93
CA CYS A 128 -24.43 -13.21 -6.22
C CYS A 128 -25.34 -13.08 -5.01
N CYS A 129 -25.35 -11.90 -4.38
CA CYS A 129 -25.51 -11.88 -2.93
C CYS A 129 -26.40 -10.78 -2.37
N GLN A 130 -26.99 -9.95 -3.23
CA GLN A 130 -27.95 -8.90 -2.85
C GLN A 130 -29.43 -9.34 -2.86
N ALA A 131 -29.73 -10.64 -2.99
CA ALA A 131 -31.12 -11.10 -2.88
C ALA A 131 -31.58 -11.09 -1.40
N PRO A 132 -32.74 -10.47 -1.07
CA PRO A 132 -33.38 -10.71 0.23
C PRO A 132 -33.71 -12.20 0.39
N PRO A 133 -33.72 -12.75 1.62
CA PRO A 133 -34.09 -14.15 1.84
C PRO A 133 -35.45 -14.43 1.18
N PRO A 134 -35.62 -15.55 0.47
CA PRO A 134 -36.88 -15.84 -0.21
C PRO A 134 -38.01 -15.81 0.82
N GLN A 135 -38.98 -14.92 0.61
CA GLN A 135 -40.19 -14.90 1.43
C GLN A 135 -40.90 -16.23 1.22
N GLN A 136 -40.95 -17.03 2.28
CA GLN A 136 -41.72 -18.27 2.33
C GLN A 136 -43.19 -17.91 2.04
N LYS A 137 -43.68 -18.36 0.88
CA LYS A 137 -45.11 -18.40 0.56
C LYS A 137 -45.78 -19.53 1.31
#